data_AF-D0L9G4-F1
#
_entry.id   AF-D0L9G4-F1
#
_cell.length_a   1.000
_cell.length_b   1.000
_cell.length_c   1.000
_cell.angle_alpha   90.00
_cell.angle_beta   90.00
_cell.angle_gamma   90.00
#
_symmetry.space_group_name_H-M   'P 1'
#
loop_
_entity.id
_entity.type
_entity.pdbx_description
1 polymer ?
#
loop_
_entity_poly.entity_id
_entity_poly.type
_entity_poly.pdbx_seq_one_letter_code
_entity_poly.pdbx_strand_id
1 'polypeptide(L)'
;MAENADEGDSTTVESADSPAAPRSHSRLLLALAGIAILLVGVGLGLVIQASFADDTSADEDQPAANSAAVGFAQDMTRHHEQGVAMAQEVLKHGSGDVQVTSLATDIMLTQTNEIGQMQSWLSRWHQPFINPGAPMAWMGHDMAGMSTDQDHADDHSGHSDMSGMPMDTPSSPAPGPNAEQPPMPGMATDSEMARLRSLSGPAADTYFLQLMLRHHEGGVHMMQYAADPANVSQDYVRDLATAMLNTQANEIETLKTMLASRNAQPLPMN
;
A
#
# COMPACT_ATOMS: atom_id res chain seq x y z
N MET A 1 -32.01 74.83 -12.89
CA MET A 1 -31.47 75.85 -13.80
C MET A 1 -30.92 75.09 -14.98
N ALA A 2 -31.70 74.99 -16.06
CA ALA A 2 -31.61 75.89 -17.24
C ALA A 2 -30.23 75.66 -17.92
N GLU A 3 -30.11 75.22 -19.17
CA GLU A 3 -30.59 75.82 -20.43
C GLU A 3 -30.20 74.79 -21.53
N ASN A 4 -31.04 74.39 -22.50
CA ASN A 4 -31.27 75.04 -23.81
C ASN A 4 -30.00 75.68 -24.41
N ALA A 5 -29.64 75.57 -25.68
CA ALA A 5 -30.22 75.05 -26.91
C ALA A 5 -29.06 74.90 -27.92
N ASP A 6 -29.30 74.38 -29.12
CA ASP A 6 -29.17 75.13 -30.40
C ASP A 6 -28.00 74.50 -31.19
N GLU A 7 -27.94 74.26 -32.50
CA GLU A 7 -28.57 74.77 -33.73
C GLU A 7 -28.65 73.54 -34.71
N GLY A 8 -29.57 73.40 -35.66
CA GLY A 8 -29.89 74.33 -36.75
C GLY A 8 -28.88 74.19 -37.90
N ASP A 9 -28.93 73.12 -38.71
CA ASP A 9 -29.56 73.05 -40.04
C ASP A 9 -28.62 73.25 -41.25
N SER A 10 -28.95 72.51 -42.31
CA SER A 10 -28.66 72.72 -43.73
C SER A 10 -27.31 72.27 -44.30
N THR A 11 -27.36 71.16 -45.05
CA THR A 11 -27.43 71.25 -46.52
C THR A 11 -27.83 69.90 -47.15
N THR A 12 -28.97 69.89 -47.81
CA THR A 12 -29.36 68.96 -48.89
C THR A 12 -28.61 69.36 -50.18
N VAL A 13 -28.23 68.53 -51.16
CA VAL A 13 -29.07 67.71 -52.05
C VAL A 13 -28.17 66.72 -52.85
N GLU A 14 -28.55 65.45 -52.82
CA GLU A 14 -28.66 64.45 -53.91
C GLU A 14 -27.64 64.35 -55.07
N SER A 15 -27.11 63.14 -55.24
CA SER A 15 -27.05 62.48 -56.56
C SER A 15 -27.00 60.96 -56.36
N ALA A 16 -28.07 60.29 -56.77
CA ALA A 16 -28.12 58.84 -56.88
C ALA A 16 -27.31 58.38 -58.10
N ASP A 17 -26.40 57.44 -57.88
CA ASP A 17 -26.16 56.36 -58.84
C ASP A 17 -25.64 55.14 -58.07
N SER A 18 -26.26 53.99 -58.30
CA SER A 18 -25.82 52.71 -57.74
C SER A 18 -25.52 51.76 -58.88
N PRO A 19 -24.29 51.22 -58.95
CA PRO A 19 -24.08 49.93 -59.58
C PRO A 19 -23.53 48.90 -58.58
N ALA A 20 -24.28 47.80 -58.50
CA ALA A 20 -23.89 46.39 -58.35
C ALA A 20 -22.68 45.99 -57.48
N ALA A 21 -22.97 45.08 -56.54
CA ALA A 21 -22.01 44.40 -55.66
C ALA A 21 -21.03 43.45 -56.37
N PRO A 22 -19.79 43.32 -55.87
CA PRO A 22 -19.01 42.09 -55.99
C PRO A 22 -18.79 41.44 -54.60
N ARG A 23 -19.68 40.53 -54.18
CA ARG A 23 -19.58 39.82 -52.87
C ARG A 23 -19.13 38.36 -52.96
N SER A 24 -18.55 37.92 -54.08
CA SER A 24 -18.16 36.52 -54.32
C SER A 24 -16.73 36.19 -53.89
N HIS A 25 -15.73 37.01 -54.28
CA HIS A 25 -14.32 36.70 -54.07
C HIS A 25 -13.88 36.77 -52.60
N SER A 26 -14.48 37.67 -51.80
CA SER A 26 -14.20 37.78 -50.36
C SER A 26 -14.67 36.54 -49.58
N ARG A 27 -15.78 35.92 -49.99
CA ARG A 27 -16.28 34.68 -49.38
C ARG A 27 -15.40 33.47 -49.72
N LEU A 28 -14.88 33.41 -50.95
CA LEU A 28 -13.96 32.35 -51.37
C LEU A 28 -12.61 32.45 -50.64
N LEU A 29 -12.06 33.65 -50.49
CA LEU A 29 -10.79 33.87 -49.77
C LEU A 29 -10.92 33.57 -48.27
N LEU A 30 -12.05 33.90 -47.65
CA LEU A 30 -12.33 33.54 -46.25
C LEU A 30 -12.51 32.02 -46.08
N ALA A 31 -13.15 31.35 -47.03
CA ALA A 31 -13.29 29.89 -47.00
C ALA A 31 -11.92 29.19 -47.17
N LEU A 32 -11.08 29.66 -48.08
CA LEU A 32 -9.72 29.12 -48.28
C LEU A 32 -8.80 29.40 -47.08
N ALA A 33 -8.89 30.59 -46.47
CA ALA A 33 -8.17 30.90 -45.23
C ALA A 33 -8.63 30.02 -44.06
N GLY A 34 -9.93 29.75 -43.95
CA GLY A 34 -10.48 28.84 -42.95
C GLY A 34 -9.98 27.39 -43.13
N ILE A 35 -9.93 26.90 -44.37
CA ILE A 35 -9.38 25.56 -44.68
C ILE A 35 -7.88 25.49 -44.37
N ALA A 36 -7.10 26.53 -44.71
CA ALA A 36 -5.68 26.58 -44.40
C ALA A 36 -5.40 26.58 -42.89
N ILE A 37 -6.16 27.35 -42.10
CA ILE A 37 -6.05 27.35 -40.63
C ILE A 37 -6.42 25.98 -40.06
N LEU A 38 -7.44 25.33 -40.60
CA LEU A 38 -7.87 24.01 -40.16
C LEU A 38 -6.83 22.93 -40.50
N LEU A 39 -6.21 22.98 -41.67
CA LEU A 39 -5.12 22.08 -42.06
C LEU A 39 -3.84 22.30 -41.22
N VAL A 40 -3.51 23.56 -40.88
CA VAL A 40 -2.41 23.87 -39.97
C VAL A 40 -2.73 23.40 -38.54
N GLY A 41 -3.97 23.58 -38.08
CA GLY A 41 -4.42 23.08 -36.77
C GLY A 41 -4.41 21.57 -36.66
N VAL A 42 -4.84 20.85 -37.70
CA VAL A 42 -4.76 19.38 -37.77
C VAL A 42 -3.31 18.92 -37.89
N GLY A 43 -2.49 19.57 -38.72
CA GLY A 43 -1.06 19.26 -38.83
C GLY A 43 -0.31 19.48 -37.51
N LEU A 44 -0.57 20.59 -36.82
CA LEU A 44 0.01 20.89 -35.51
C LEU A 44 -0.52 19.92 -34.44
N GLY A 45 -1.81 19.58 -34.48
CA GLY A 45 -2.41 18.57 -33.61
C GLY A 45 -1.79 17.18 -33.80
N LEU A 46 -1.51 16.78 -35.04
CA LEU A 46 -0.85 15.50 -35.36
C LEU A 46 0.63 15.50 -34.96
N VAL A 47 1.34 16.63 -35.10
CA VAL A 47 2.73 16.77 -34.63
C VAL A 47 2.78 16.72 -33.10
N ILE A 48 1.90 17.44 -32.41
CA ILE A 48 1.81 17.41 -30.94
C ILE A 48 1.45 15.99 -30.47
N GLN A 49 0.48 15.32 -31.11
CA GLN A 49 0.14 13.93 -30.80
C GLN A 49 1.32 12.98 -31.03
N ALA A 50 2.07 13.13 -32.12
CA ALA A 50 3.25 12.31 -32.39
C ALA A 50 4.38 12.56 -31.39
N SER A 51 4.53 13.78 -30.89
CA SER A 51 5.51 14.11 -29.83
C SER A 51 5.14 13.55 -28.46
N PHE A 52 3.87 13.23 -28.21
CA PHE A 52 3.41 12.53 -27.00
C PHE A 52 3.24 11.02 -27.19
N ALA A 53 3.29 10.53 -28.44
CA ALA A 53 3.20 9.11 -28.75
C ALA A 53 4.55 8.38 -28.64
N ASP A 54 5.66 9.13 -28.53
CA ASP A 54 7.03 8.59 -28.40
C ASP A 54 7.39 8.24 -26.94
N ASP A 55 6.50 8.51 -25.97
CA ASP A 55 6.59 7.99 -24.59
C ASP A 55 6.06 6.55 -24.51
N THR A 56 6.47 5.69 -25.44
CA THR A 56 6.36 4.23 -25.28
C THR A 56 7.47 3.72 -24.35
N SER A 57 7.49 4.24 -23.12
CA SER A 57 8.26 3.72 -21.98
C SER A 57 7.37 2.92 -21.02
N ALA A 58 6.12 2.63 -21.41
CA ALA A 58 5.16 1.87 -20.62
C ALA A 58 5.59 0.43 -20.27
N ASP A 59 6.60 -0.12 -20.95
CA ASP A 59 7.22 -1.41 -20.61
C ASP A 59 8.38 -1.28 -19.62
N GLU A 60 9.00 -0.10 -19.43
CA GLU A 60 10.15 0.05 -18.53
C GLU A 60 9.80 0.18 -17.05
N ASP A 61 8.56 0.56 -16.70
CA ASP A 61 8.12 0.70 -15.29
C ASP A 61 7.37 -0.54 -14.75
N GLN A 62 7.26 -1.60 -15.56
CA GLN A 62 6.68 -2.87 -15.12
C GLN A 62 7.77 -3.78 -14.53
N PRO A 63 7.75 -4.06 -13.21
CA PRO A 63 8.72 -4.95 -12.60
C PRO A 63 8.55 -6.39 -13.11
N ALA A 64 9.66 -7.12 -13.21
CA ALA A 64 9.64 -8.54 -13.57
C ALA A 64 8.79 -9.36 -12.58
N ALA A 65 8.16 -10.44 -13.07
CA ALA A 65 7.28 -11.28 -12.26
C ALA A 65 7.93 -11.87 -11.00
N ASN A 66 9.26 -12.08 -11.04
CA ASN A 66 10.06 -12.59 -9.92
C ASN A 66 10.78 -11.49 -9.12
N SER A 67 10.42 -10.22 -9.33
CA SER A 67 11.02 -9.10 -8.61
C SER A 67 10.55 -9.03 -7.15
N ALA A 68 11.33 -8.35 -6.32
CA ALA A 68 10.96 -8.03 -4.95
C ALA A 68 9.66 -7.21 -4.86
N ALA A 69 9.43 -6.28 -5.80
CA ALA A 69 8.22 -5.46 -5.81
C ALA A 69 6.94 -6.29 -6.00
N VAL A 70 6.96 -7.24 -6.95
CA VAL A 70 5.82 -8.11 -7.22
C VAL A 70 5.59 -9.07 -6.06
N GLY A 71 6.65 -9.72 -5.57
CA GLY A 71 6.56 -10.65 -4.45
C GLY A 71 6.10 -9.97 -3.15
N PHE A 72 6.63 -8.78 -2.83
CA PHE A 72 6.17 -7.98 -1.70
C PHE A 72 4.68 -7.66 -1.80
N ALA A 73 4.21 -7.16 -2.95
CA ALA A 73 2.81 -6.80 -3.12
C ALA A 73 1.87 -8.02 -2.96
N GLN A 74 2.26 -9.20 -3.46
CA GLN A 74 1.47 -10.42 -3.32
C GLN A 74 1.45 -10.95 -1.88
N ASP A 75 2.63 -11.09 -1.28
CA ASP A 75 2.78 -11.69 0.04
C ASP A 75 2.28 -10.76 1.14
N MET A 76 2.57 -9.46 1.06
CA MET A 76 2.06 -8.49 2.02
C MET A 76 0.54 -8.29 1.89
N THR A 77 -0.04 -8.42 0.69
CA THR A 77 -1.50 -8.46 0.51
C THR A 77 -2.10 -9.60 1.35
N ARG A 78 -1.58 -10.82 1.21
CA ARG A 78 -2.04 -11.98 1.99
C ARG A 78 -1.82 -11.79 3.49
N HIS A 79 -0.69 -11.19 3.87
CA HIS A 79 -0.35 -10.90 5.26
C HIS A 79 -1.38 -9.92 5.87
N HIS A 80 -1.67 -8.81 5.18
CA HIS A 80 -2.66 -7.82 5.59
C HIS A 80 -4.11 -8.34 5.56
N GLU A 81 -4.47 -9.20 4.61
CA GLU A 81 -5.80 -9.84 4.60
C GLU A 81 -6.08 -10.60 5.91
N GLN A 82 -5.05 -11.24 6.50
CA GLN A 82 -5.18 -11.88 7.81
C GLN A 82 -5.30 -10.86 8.95
N GLY A 83 -4.57 -9.75 8.91
CA GLY A 83 -4.69 -8.66 9.89
C GLY A 83 -6.11 -8.06 9.90
N VAL A 84 -6.65 -7.78 8.71
CA VAL A 84 -8.05 -7.36 8.51
C VAL A 84 -9.02 -8.40 9.07
N ALA A 85 -8.80 -9.68 8.81
CA ALA A 85 -9.66 -10.74 9.33
C ALA A 85 -9.63 -10.80 10.87
N MET A 86 -8.46 -10.71 11.50
CA MET A 86 -8.34 -10.67 12.96
C MET A 86 -9.07 -9.46 13.56
N ALA A 87 -8.94 -8.29 12.94
CA ALA A 87 -9.64 -7.08 13.35
C ALA A 87 -11.16 -7.22 13.24
N GLN A 88 -11.67 -7.83 12.16
CA GLN A 88 -13.10 -8.10 12.00
C GLN A 88 -13.63 -9.05 13.09
N GLU A 89 -12.88 -10.09 13.46
CA GLU A 89 -13.29 -11.01 14.53
C GLU A 89 -13.40 -10.33 15.90
N VAL A 90 -12.43 -9.47 16.26
CA VAL A 90 -12.50 -8.75 17.55
C VAL A 90 -13.57 -7.67 17.55
N LEU A 91 -13.82 -7.00 16.42
CA LEU A 91 -14.93 -6.04 16.31
C LEU A 91 -16.31 -6.71 16.45
N LYS A 92 -16.41 -7.99 16.07
CA LYS A 92 -17.66 -8.76 16.16
C LYS A 92 -17.89 -9.39 17.53
N HIS A 93 -16.85 -9.94 18.15
CA HIS A 93 -16.96 -10.77 19.35
C HIS A 93 -16.22 -10.22 20.58
N GLY A 94 -15.48 -9.12 20.44
CA GLY A 94 -14.73 -8.48 21.52
C GLY A 94 -15.62 -7.93 22.64
N SER A 95 -14.99 -7.36 23.68
CA SER A 95 -15.73 -6.81 24.83
C SER A 95 -16.46 -5.49 24.56
N GLY A 96 -16.13 -4.82 23.45
CA GLY A 96 -16.53 -3.44 23.20
C GLY A 96 -15.65 -2.40 23.93
N ASP A 97 -14.49 -2.79 24.47
CA ASP A 97 -13.47 -1.85 24.95
C ASP A 97 -13.15 -0.86 23.83
N VAL A 98 -13.32 0.43 24.11
CA VAL A 98 -13.18 1.53 23.14
C VAL A 98 -11.76 1.57 22.56
N GLN A 99 -10.73 1.28 23.36
CA GLN A 99 -9.34 1.28 22.91
C GLN A 99 -9.07 0.15 21.92
N VAL A 100 -9.55 -1.06 22.22
CA VAL A 100 -9.41 -2.23 21.33
C VAL A 100 -10.22 -2.03 20.06
N THR A 101 -11.45 -1.51 20.19
CA THR A 101 -12.35 -1.25 19.05
C THR A 101 -11.77 -0.18 18.13
N SER A 102 -11.20 0.90 18.67
CA SER A 102 -10.55 1.95 17.87
C SER A 102 -9.34 1.38 17.13
N LEU A 103 -8.43 0.72 17.85
CA LEU A 103 -7.23 0.14 17.26
C LEU A 103 -7.58 -0.87 16.14
N ALA A 104 -8.52 -1.78 16.40
CA ALA A 104 -8.95 -2.75 15.40
C ALA A 104 -9.59 -2.08 14.17
N THR A 105 -10.36 -1.01 14.37
CA THR A 105 -10.95 -0.23 13.27
C THR A 105 -9.85 0.46 12.44
N ASP A 106 -8.88 1.10 13.10
CA ASP A 106 -7.80 1.82 12.46
C ASP A 106 -6.89 0.87 11.64
N ILE A 107 -6.53 -0.28 12.22
CA ILE A 107 -5.78 -1.34 11.53
C ILE A 107 -6.58 -1.85 10.32
N MET A 108 -7.87 -2.16 10.50
CA MET A 108 -8.71 -2.68 9.43
C MET A 108 -8.78 -1.70 8.26
N LEU A 109 -9.00 -0.41 8.53
CA LEU A 109 -9.11 0.62 7.49
C LEU A 109 -7.77 0.84 6.77
N THR A 110 -6.68 0.94 7.52
CA THR A 110 -5.34 1.17 6.97
C THR A 110 -4.89 0.00 6.11
N GLN A 111 -4.94 -1.22 6.65
CA GLN A 111 -4.53 -2.40 5.90
C GLN A 111 -5.43 -2.67 4.69
N THR A 112 -6.73 -2.40 4.76
CA THR A 112 -7.62 -2.50 3.58
C THR A 112 -7.23 -1.50 2.49
N ASN A 113 -6.85 -0.28 2.85
CA ASN A 113 -6.37 0.70 1.88
C ASN A 113 -5.06 0.24 1.22
N GLU A 114 -4.13 -0.27 2.01
CA GLU A 114 -2.84 -0.78 1.56
C GLU A 114 -2.97 -2.01 0.65
N ILE A 115 -3.86 -2.94 0.98
CA ILE A 115 -4.25 -4.06 0.09
C ILE A 115 -4.72 -3.52 -1.26
N GLY A 116 -5.59 -2.50 -1.26
CA GLY A 116 -6.09 -1.90 -2.51
C GLY A 116 -4.99 -1.26 -3.36
N GLN A 117 -3.99 -0.63 -2.72
CA GLN A 117 -2.82 -0.08 -3.42
C GLN A 117 -1.98 -1.19 -4.05
N MET A 118 -1.65 -2.23 -3.30
CA MET A 118 -0.85 -3.36 -3.78
C MET A 118 -1.56 -4.14 -4.90
N GLN A 119 -2.86 -4.40 -4.75
CA GLN A 119 -3.66 -5.05 -5.81
C GLN A 119 -3.77 -4.16 -7.06
N SER A 120 -3.83 -2.84 -6.91
CA SER A 120 -3.78 -1.89 -8.03
C SER A 120 -2.46 -1.97 -8.79
N TRP A 121 -1.34 -2.12 -8.10
CA TRP A 121 -0.04 -2.33 -8.74
C TRP A 121 0.00 -3.65 -9.50
N LEU A 122 -0.37 -4.76 -8.85
CA LEU A 122 -0.38 -6.08 -9.47
C LEU A 122 -1.27 -6.11 -10.72
N SER A 123 -2.44 -5.46 -10.68
CA SER A 123 -3.31 -5.34 -11.84
C SER A 123 -2.67 -4.54 -12.98
N ARG A 124 -1.95 -3.46 -12.68
CA ARG A 124 -1.26 -2.63 -13.70
C ARG A 124 -0.04 -3.32 -14.29
N TRP A 125 0.67 -4.10 -13.50
CA TRP A 125 1.82 -4.91 -13.93
C TRP A 125 1.43 -6.22 -14.60
N HIS A 126 0.12 -6.48 -14.77
CA HIS A 126 -0.42 -7.73 -15.29
C HIS A 126 0.08 -8.97 -14.54
N GLN A 127 0.29 -8.84 -13.23
CA GLN A 127 0.74 -9.92 -12.35
C GLN A 127 -0.45 -10.55 -11.61
N PRO A 128 -0.37 -11.85 -11.25
CA PRO A 128 -1.39 -12.46 -10.42
C PRO A 128 -1.41 -11.83 -9.02
N PHE A 129 -2.60 -11.76 -8.40
CA PHE A 129 -2.74 -11.25 -7.03
C PHE A 129 -2.18 -12.19 -5.96
N ILE A 130 -2.11 -13.48 -6.28
CA ILE A 130 -1.57 -14.51 -5.41
C ILE A 130 -0.20 -14.90 -5.95
N ASN A 131 0.80 -14.95 -5.06
CA ASN A 131 2.12 -15.46 -5.38
C ASN A 131 2.02 -16.94 -5.80
N PRO A 132 2.37 -17.31 -7.05
CA PRO A 132 2.32 -18.69 -7.50
C PRO A 132 3.52 -19.53 -6.99
N GLY A 133 4.55 -18.89 -6.44
CA GLY A 133 5.74 -19.52 -5.89
C GLY A 133 5.65 -19.74 -4.37
N ALA A 134 6.81 -20.03 -3.77
CA ALA A 134 6.91 -20.08 -2.32
C ALA A 134 6.77 -18.66 -1.75
N PRO A 135 6.01 -18.48 -0.65
CA PRO A 135 6.02 -17.23 0.10
C PRO A 135 7.44 -16.81 0.44
N MET A 136 7.71 -15.50 0.44
CA MET A 136 8.98 -14.88 0.77
C MET A 136 10.15 -15.20 -0.17
N ALA A 137 9.95 -15.98 -1.25
CA ALA A 137 11.03 -16.33 -2.20
C ALA A 137 11.67 -15.11 -2.88
N TRP A 138 10.96 -13.99 -2.91
CA TRP A 138 11.40 -12.70 -3.47
C TRP A 138 12.40 -11.95 -2.58
N MET A 139 12.57 -12.35 -1.31
CA MET A 139 13.57 -11.78 -0.39
C MET A 139 14.95 -12.47 -0.48
N GLY A 140 15.12 -13.42 -1.42
CA GLY A 140 16.34 -14.21 -1.57
C GLY A 140 16.44 -15.39 -0.60
N HIS A 141 17.50 -16.21 -0.74
CA HIS A 141 17.73 -17.42 0.08
C HIS A 141 18.25 -17.14 1.50
N ASP A 142 18.46 -15.88 1.89
CA ASP A 142 19.16 -15.52 3.15
C ASP A 142 18.25 -15.52 4.39
N MET A 143 16.95 -15.82 4.26
CA MET A 143 16.07 -16.01 5.43
C MET A 143 16.25 -17.38 6.09
N ALA A 144 17.07 -18.28 5.52
CA ALA A 144 17.44 -19.55 6.14
C ALA A 144 18.31 -19.39 7.41
N GLY A 145 18.78 -18.17 7.72
CA GLY A 145 19.54 -17.86 8.93
C GLY A 145 18.69 -17.41 10.14
N MET A 146 17.37 -17.34 10.01
CA MET A 146 16.46 -16.93 11.09
C MET A 146 15.68 -18.09 11.73
N SER A 147 15.95 -19.33 11.30
CA SER A 147 15.64 -20.50 12.13
C SER A 147 16.68 -20.62 13.23
N THR A 148 16.20 -20.60 14.47
CA THR A 148 16.94 -20.89 15.69
C THR A 148 17.83 -22.13 15.56
N ASP A 149 19.14 -21.94 15.56
CA ASP A 149 20.13 -22.91 16.04
C ASP A 149 21.28 -22.14 16.71
N GLN A 150 21.02 -21.73 17.95
CA GLN A 150 22.07 -21.43 18.90
C GLN A 150 22.59 -22.76 19.43
N ASP A 151 23.42 -23.47 18.65
CA ASP A 151 24.15 -24.64 19.14
C ASP A 151 25.65 -24.55 18.81
N HIS A 152 26.38 -24.29 19.90
CA HIS A 152 27.72 -24.75 20.23
C HIS A 152 28.93 -24.37 19.36
N ALA A 153 29.63 -23.35 19.84
CA ALA A 153 31.07 -23.24 19.76
C ALA A 153 31.74 -24.40 20.53
N ASP A 154 32.55 -25.19 19.84
CA ASP A 154 33.58 -26.04 20.45
C ASP A 154 34.95 -25.35 20.28
N ASP A 155 35.41 -24.68 21.34
CA ASP A 155 36.83 -24.72 21.70
C ASP A 155 36.99 -24.72 23.21
N HIS A 156 37.84 -25.64 23.67
CA HIS A 156 38.00 -26.06 25.05
C HIS A 156 38.77 -25.04 25.89
N SER A 157 38.38 -24.88 27.16
CA SER A 157 39.23 -25.08 28.36
C SER A 157 38.73 -24.33 29.59
N GLY A 158 38.48 -25.05 30.69
CA GLY A 158 38.83 -24.57 32.04
C GLY A 158 37.70 -24.15 32.98
N HIS A 159 37.60 -24.94 34.07
CA HIS A 159 37.29 -24.54 35.46
C HIS A 159 35.84 -24.59 36.00
N SER A 160 35.59 -25.72 36.70
CA SER A 160 35.07 -25.87 38.08
C SER A 160 33.71 -25.30 38.50
N ASP A 161 32.78 -26.24 38.71
CA ASP A 161 32.01 -26.50 39.95
C ASP A 161 31.41 -25.31 40.70
N MET A 162 30.08 -25.19 40.65
CA MET A 162 29.25 -24.97 41.84
C MET A 162 27.92 -25.70 41.72
N SER A 163 27.74 -26.65 42.64
CA SER A 163 26.53 -27.42 42.85
C SER A 163 25.43 -26.62 43.57
N GLY A 164 24.20 -26.67 43.04
CA GLY A 164 22.97 -26.69 43.83
C GLY A 164 22.18 -25.38 43.98
N MET A 165 21.06 -25.26 43.25
CA MET A 165 19.70 -24.96 43.77
C MET A 165 18.65 -25.29 42.68
N PRO A 166 17.55 -26.02 42.99
CA PRO A 166 16.47 -26.23 42.03
C PRO A 166 15.51 -25.03 42.07
N MET A 167 15.36 -24.35 40.93
CA MET A 167 14.25 -23.42 40.70
C MET A 167 13.30 -24.09 39.73
N ASP A 168 12.18 -24.59 40.26
CA ASP A 168 11.03 -25.03 39.47
C ASP A 168 10.45 -23.82 38.73
N THR A 169 10.81 -23.65 37.45
CA THR A 169 10.07 -22.81 36.53
C THR A 169 9.05 -23.67 35.79
N PRO A 170 7.79 -23.23 35.63
CA PRO A 170 6.89 -23.89 34.70
C PRO A 170 7.43 -23.64 33.29
N SER A 171 8.13 -24.62 32.74
CA SER A 171 8.50 -24.65 31.34
C SER A 171 7.21 -24.60 30.52
N SER A 172 6.95 -23.47 29.87
CA SER A 172 6.02 -23.47 28.75
C SER A 172 6.56 -24.49 27.74
N PRO A 173 5.76 -25.46 27.30
CA PRO A 173 6.26 -26.50 26.41
C PRO A 173 6.73 -25.82 25.12
N ALA A 174 7.95 -26.13 24.70
CA ALA A 174 8.41 -25.84 23.35
C ALA A 174 7.35 -26.35 22.34
N PRO A 175 7.09 -25.63 21.23
CA PRO A 175 6.15 -26.09 20.23
C PRO A 175 6.55 -27.49 19.77
N GLY A 176 5.64 -28.46 19.90
CA GLY A 176 5.87 -29.80 19.41
C GLY A 176 6.02 -29.82 17.87
N PRO A 177 6.51 -30.94 17.30
CA PRO A 177 6.84 -31.08 15.86
C PRO A 177 5.63 -31.01 14.90
N ASN A 178 4.46 -30.56 15.37
CA ASN A 178 3.20 -30.44 14.62
C ASN A 178 2.56 -29.03 14.76
N ALA A 179 3.29 -28.01 15.22
CA ALA A 179 2.80 -26.65 15.09
C ALA A 179 2.77 -26.30 13.59
N GLU A 180 1.58 -26.07 13.04
CA GLU A 180 1.40 -25.59 11.66
C GLU A 180 2.23 -24.31 11.50
N GLN A 181 3.37 -24.40 10.82
CA GLN A 181 4.20 -23.24 10.56
C GLN A 181 3.51 -22.37 9.50
N PRO A 182 3.11 -21.14 9.82
CA PRO A 182 2.41 -20.31 8.85
C PRO A 182 3.35 -19.87 7.73
N PRO A 183 2.82 -19.54 6.55
CA PRO A 183 3.61 -19.33 5.35
C PRO A 183 4.52 -18.09 5.40
N MET A 184 4.28 -17.15 6.32
CA MET A 184 5.05 -15.92 6.46
C MET A 184 5.22 -15.57 7.94
N PRO A 185 6.30 -14.87 8.32
CA PRO A 185 6.58 -14.52 9.70
C PRO A 185 5.42 -13.79 10.38
N GLY A 186 5.13 -14.17 11.62
CA GLY A 186 4.16 -13.49 12.48
C GLY A 186 2.69 -13.81 12.21
N MET A 187 2.36 -14.39 11.05
CA MET A 187 0.99 -14.80 10.74
C MET A 187 0.43 -15.75 11.79
N ALA A 188 -0.86 -15.64 12.09
CA ALA A 188 -1.61 -16.61 12.86
C ALA A 188 -1.77 -17.92 12.05
N THR A 189 -1.70 -19.05 12.75
CA THR A 189 -2.06 -20.36 12.19
C THR A 189 -3.57 -20.49 12.04
N ASP A 190 -4.03 -21.50 11.29
CA ASP A 190 -5.47 -21.78 11.16
C ASP A 190 -6.09 -22.12 12.52
N SER A 191 -5.35 -22.85 13.36
CA SER A 191 -5.76 -23.16 14.73
C SER A 191 -5.90 -21.92 15.62
N GLU A 192 -5.02 -20.94 15.47
CA GLU A 192 -5.08 -19.67 16.22
C GLU A 192 -6.22 -18.78 15.71
N MET A 193 -6.45 -18.71 14.40
CA MET A 193 -7.61 -18.02 13.84
C MET A 193 -8.93 -18.66 14.27
N ALA A 194 -9.00 -20.00 14.31
CA ALA A 194 -10.15 -20.73 14.83
C ALA A 194 -10.37 -20.45 16.33
N ARG A 195 -9.28 -20.36 17.10
CA ARG A 195 -9.35 -19.98 18.51
C ARG A 195 -9.87 -18.56 18.68
N LEU A 196 -9.36 -17.58 17.93
CA LEU A 196 -9.83 -16.19 18.00
C LEU A 196 -11.34 -16.11 17.74
N ARG A 197 -11.84 -16.81 16.71
CA ARG A 197 -13.27 -16.91 16.38
C ARG A 197 -14.13 -17.52 17.49
N SER A 198 -13.55 -18.40 18.31
CA SER A 198 -14.26 -19.08 19.40
C SER A 198 -14.33 -18.26 20.69
N LEU A 199 -13.49 -17.24 20.83
CA LEU A 199 -13.42 -16.40 22.02
C LEU A 199 -14.45 -15.27 21.93
N SER A 200 -14.81 -14.70 23.07
CA SER A 200 -15.62 -13.48 23.14
C SER A 200 -15.24 -12.64 24.35
N GLY A 201 -15.65 -11.36 24.34
CA GLY A 201 -15.39 -10.45 25.44
C GLY A 201 -13.89 -10.18 25.66
N PRO A 202 -13.47 -9.92 26.91
CA PRO A 202 -12.07 -9.57 27.22
C PRO A 202 -11.03 -10.63 26.80
N ALA A 203 -11.44 -11.90 26.70
CA ALA A 203 -10.56 -12.97 26.24
C ALA A 203 -10.27 -12.86 24.74
N ALA A 204 -11.27 -12.49 23.92
CA ALA A 204 -11.08 -12.22 22.50
C ALA A 204 -10.19 -11.00 22.29
N ASP A 205 -10.42 -9.92 23.06
CA ASP A 205 -9.58 -8.72 22.99
C ASP A 205 -8.11 -9.03 23.27
N THR A 206 -7.83 -9.74 24.37
CA THR A 206 -6.46 -10.07 24.76
C THR A 206 -5.77 -10.93 23.71
N TYR A 207 -6.48 -11.93 23.18
CA TYR A 207 -5.93 -12.83 22.18
C TYR A 207 -5.73 -12.15 20.82
N PHE A 208 -6.61 -11.22 20.44
CA PHE A 208 -6.43 -10.35 19.29
C PHE A 208 -5.16 -9.50 19.42
N LEU A 209 -4.98 -8.80 20.55
CA LEU A 209 -3.79 -7.96 20.78
C LEU A 209 -2.49 -8.79 20.72
N GLN A 210 -2.53 -10.01 21.26
CA GLN A 210 -1.42 -10.95 21.22
C GLN A 210 -1.06 -11.38 19.78
N LEU A 211 -2.06 -11.78 18.99
CA LEU A 211 -1.85 -12.20 17.61
C LEU A 211 -1.41 -11.02 16.74
N MET A 212 -2.05 -9.87 16.89
CA MET A 212 -1.75 -8.67 16.11
C MET A 212 -0.34 -8.14 16.41
N LEU A 213 0.13 -8.19 17.66
CA LEU A 213 1.50 -7.81 17.98
C LEU A 213 2.51 -8.70 17.23
N ARG A 214 2.34 -10.02 17.29
CA ARG A 214 3.22 -10.97 16.61
C ARG A 214 3.15 -10.80 15.09
N HIS A 215 1.94 -10.58 14.56
CA HIS A 215 1.70 -10.33 13.14
C HIS A 215 2.46 -9.10 12.66
N HIS A 216 2.33 -7.98 13.38
CA HIS A 216 3.06 -6.76 13.07
C HIS A 216 4.57 -6.94 13.14
N GLU A 217 5.08 -7.55 14.21
CA GLU A 217 6.52 -7.82 14.35
C GLU A 217 7.07 -8.68 13.20
N GLY A 218 6.29 -9.66 12.71
CA GLY A 218 6.66 -10.46 11.54
C GLY A 218 6.68 -9.67 10.22
N GLY A 219 5.80 -8.69 10.06
CA GLY A 219 5.72 -7.85 8.87
C GLY A 219 6.89 -6.88 8.72
N VAL A 220 7.56 -6.51 9.82
CA VAL A 220 8.66 -5.51 9.83
C VAL A 220 9.76 -5.88 8.83
N HIS A 221 10.22 -7.12 8.83
CA HIS A 221 11.31 -7.55 7.94
C HIS A 221 10.93 -7.50 6.47
N MET A 222 9.68 -7.83 6.13
CA MET A 222 9.17 -7.76 4.75
C MET A 222 9.20 -6.32 4.24
N MET A 223 8.74 -5.37 5.05
CA MET A 223 8.70 -3.96 4.68
C MET A 223 10.09 -3.33 4.66
N GLN A 224 10.98 -3.69 5.58
CA GLN A 224 12.38 -3.23 5.55
C GLN A 224 13.07 -3.62 4.25
N TYR A 225 12.89 -4.87 3.81
CA TYR A 225 13.45 -5.33 2.56
C TYR A 225 12.86 -4.58 1.36
N ALA A 226 11.55 -4.40 1.33
CA ALA A 226 10.85 -3.69 0.25
C ALA A 226 11.14 -2.17 0.23
N ALA A 227 11.48 -1.57 1.36
CA ALA A 227 11.85 -0.16 1.46
C ALA A 227 13.29 0.12 0.99
N ASP A 228 14.13 -0.90 0.83
CA ASP A 228 15.52 -0.74 0.41
C ASP A 228 15.64 -0.49 -1.11
N PRO A 229 16.25 0.64 -1.55
CA PRO A 229 16.50 0.90 -2.96
C PRO A 229 17.41 -0.13 -3.66
N ALA A 230 18.18 -0.93 -2.91
CA ALA A 230 18.96 -2.04 -3.46
C ALA A 230 18.08 -3.22 -3.89
N ASN A 231 16.88 -3.38 -3.31
CA ASN A 231 15.99 -4.51 -3.56
C ASN A 231 14.82 -4.14 -4.48
N VAL A 232 14.30 -2.91 -4.35
CA VAL A 232 13.13 -2.44 -5.09
C VAL A 232 13.44 -1.14 -5.83
N SER A 233 13.25 -1.15 -7.15
CA SER A 233 13.53 0.03 -7.99
C SER A 233 12.36 1.03 -8.02
N GLN A 234 11.14 0.59 -7.74
CA GLN A 234 9.93 1.40 -7.80
C GLN A 234 9.79 2.27 -6.54
N ASP A 235 10.00 3.59 -6.68
CA ASP A 235 9.90 4.55 -5.57
C ASP A 235 8.57 4.45 -4.81
N TYR A 236 7.44 4.38 -5.52
CA TYR A 236 6.11 4.28 -4.89
C TYR A 236 5.90 3.00 -4.07
N VAL A 237 6.62 1.91 -4.38
CA VAL A 237 6.58 0.69 -3.57
C VAL A 237 7.38 0.89 -2.28
N ARG A 238 8.58 1.48 -2.40
CA ARG A 238 9.42 1.79 -1.22
C ARG A 238 8.77 2.79 -0.29
N ASP A 239 8.10 3.80 -0.84
CA ASP A 239 7.40 4.82 -0.09
C ASP A 239 6.25 4.22 0.72
N LEU A 240 5.47 3.31 0.13
CA LEU A 240 4.43 2.60 0.87
C LEU A 240 5.02 1.71 1.96
N ALA A 241 6.05 0.93 1.66
CA ALA A 241 6.71 0.06 2.65
C ALA A 241 7.27 0.89 3.83
N THR A 242 7.83 2.06 3.56
CA THR A 242 8.29 3.01 4.58
C THR A 242 7.14 3.58 5.40
N ALA A 243 6.03 3.94 4.75
CA ALA A 243 4.82 4.41 5.43
C ALA A 243 4.25 3.34 6.36
N MET A 244 4.14 2.10 5.89
CA MET A 244 3.68 0.96 6.68
C MET A 244 4.60 0.70 7.89
N LEU A 245 5.93 0.77 7.73
CA LEU A 245 6.89 0.64 8.84
C LEU A 245 6.63 1.66 9.95
N ASN A 246 6.40 2.92 9.56
CA ASN A 246 6.15 4.00 10.52
C ASN A 246 4.81 3.81 11.24
N THR A 247 3.76 3.40 10.53
CA THR A 247 2.45 3.12 11.14
C THR A 247 2.54 1.92 12.08
N GLN A 248 3.10 0.80 11.62
CA GLN A 248 3.22 -0.41 12.44
C GLN A 248 4.07 -0.20 13.68
N ALA A 249 5.14 0.61 13.63
CA ALA A 249 5.94 0.91 14.82
C ALA A 249 5.11 1.56 15.93
N ASN A 250 4.21 2.49 15.57
CA ASN A 250 3.31 3.12 16.55
C ASN A 250 2.25 2.13 17.07
N GLU A 251 1.74 1.26 16.20
CA GLU A 251 0.75 0.24 16.56
C GLU A 251 1.35 -0.83 17.48
N ILE A 252 2.61 -1.26 17.24
CA ILE A 252 3.34 -2.20 18.10
C ILE A 252 3.46 -1.65 19.53
N GLU A 253 3.86 -0.39 19.70
CA GLU A 253 3.97 0.20 21.04
C GLU A 253 2.60 0.35 21.72
N THR A 254 1.56 0.65 20.93
CA THR A 254 0.17 0.66 21.41
C THR A 254 -0.28 -0.73 21.88
N LEU A 255 -0.05 -1.77 21.08
CA LEU A 255 -0.36 -3.17 21.37
C LEU A 255 0.35 -3.64 22.65
N LYS A 256 1.64 -3.37 22.78
CA LYS A 256 2.43 -3.67 24.00
C LYS A 256 1.85 -2.99 25.23
N THR A 257 1.50 -1.72 25.13
CA THR A 257 0.87 -0.97 26.23
C THR A 257 -0.47 -1.57 26.63
N MET A 258 -1.31 -1.92 25.65
CA MET A 258 -2.61 -2.53 25.91
C MET A 258 -2.49 -3.92 26.54
N LEU A 259 -1.51 -4.73 26.13
CA LEU A 259 -1.22 -6.04 26.76
C LEU A 259 -0.70 -5.89 28.19
N ALA A 260 0.24 -4.97 28.42
CA ALA A 260 0.78 -4.69 29.75
C ALA A 260 -0.31 -4.24 30.73
N SER A 261 -1.22 -3.35 30.31
CA SER A 261 -2.37 -2.93 31.14
C SER A 261 -3.33 -4.06 31.51
N ARG A 262 -3.32 -5.16 30.74
CA ARG A 262 -4.11 -6.37 30.97
C ARG A 262 -3.35 -7.46 31.73
N ASN A 263 -2.09 -7.22 32.10
CA ASN A 263 -1.17 -8.24 32.63
C ASN A 263 -1.05 -9.46 31.70
N ALA A 264 -1.17 -9.25 30.39
CA ALA A 264 -1.06 -10.29 29.38
C ALA A 264 0.34 -10.27 28.76
N GLN A 265 0.89 -11.45 28.50
CA GLN A 265 2.20 -11.59 27.84
C GLN A 265 2.03 -11.68 26.32
N PRO A 266 2.99 -11.18 25.53
CA PRO A 266 3.06 -11.44 24.09
C PRO A 266 3.09 -12.93 23.77
N LEU A 267 2.64 -13.30 22.56
CA LEU A 267 2.91 -14.64 22.02
C LEU A 267 4.36 -14.72 21.53
N PRO A 268 5.01 -15.89 21.59
CA PRO A 268 6.30 -16.07 20.95
C PRO A 268 6.15 -15.96 19.43
N MET A 269 7.20 -15.48 18.76
CA MET A 269 7.33 -15.61 17.30
C MET A 269 7.30 -17.09 16.90
N ASN A 270 6.73 -17.35 15.73
CA ASN A 270 6.66 -18.69 15.13
C ASN A 270 7.82 -18.98 14.19
#